data_AF-A0A7I8DY93-F1
#
_entry.id   AF-A0A7I8DY93-F1
#
_cell.length_a   1.000
_cell.length_b   1.000
_cell.length_c   1.000
_cell.angle_alpha   90.00
_cell.angle_beta   90.00
_cell.angle_gamma   90.00
#
_symmetry.space_group_name_H-M   'P 1'
#
loop_
_entity.id
_entity.type
_entity.pdbx_description
1 polymer ?
#
loop_
_entity_poly.entity_id
_entity_poly.type
_entity_poly.pdbx_seq_one_letter_code
_entity_poly.pdbx_strand_id
1 'polypeptide(L)'
;MIRISRKEFDNIIEQINEVLDTGAFITAVVTFMIFAINIALTFLSYTLFKQTTVNNNIISMLYSKHPYITGLIVILLLPFVEEILFKAQIFKNTKFLDNHKVIKTIIIALLFACFHCITEIVTLNYKVIISMINYILFYSITNTIYIRSNYNIMKPIAIHMLLNALSLIISL
;
A
#
# COMPACT_ATOMS: atom_id res chain seq x y z
N MET A 1 5.03 -22.36 -17.03
CA MET A 1 5.93 -22.71 -15.92
C MET A 1 6.71 -21.46 -15.54
N ILE A 2 6.40 -20.84 -14.39
CA ILE A 2 7.17 -19.67 -13.92
C ILE A 2 8.51 -20.21 -13.42
N ARG A 3 9.60 -19.89 -14.11
CA ARG A 3 10.95 -20.30 -13.73
C ARG A 3 11.63 -19.10 -13.08
N ILE A 4 11.59 -19.03 -11.75
CA ILE A 4 12.37 -18.05 -11.00
C ILE A 4 13.83 -18.50 -11.08
N SER A 5 14.70 -17.64 -11.59
CA SER A 5 16.13 -17.94 -11.61
C SER A 5 16.71 -17.87 -10.19
N ARG A 6 17.74 -18.67 -9.89
CA ARG A 6 18.45 -18.61 -8.60
C ARG A 6 18.88 -17.18 -8.26
N LYS A 7 19.35 -16.43 -9.26
CA LYS A 7 19.73 -15.02 -9.13
C LYS A 7 18.58 -14.11 -8.70
N GLU A 8 17.37 -14.32 -9.21
CA GLU A 8 16.20 -13.55 -8.79
C GLU A 8 15.79 -13.89 -7.36
N PHE A 9 15.88 -15.16 -6.97
CA PHE A 9 15.63 -15.59 -5.60
C PHE A 9 16.66 -14.97 -4.63
N ASP A 10 17.95 -15.04 -4.95
CA ASP A 10 19.03 -14.46 -4.14
C ASP A 10 18.85 -12.93 -3.98
N ASN A 11 18.44 -12.23 -5.05
CA ASN A 11 18.12 -10.80 -5.02
C ASN A 11 16.93 -10.48 -4.09
N ILE A 12 15.92 -11.35 -4.02
CA ILE A 12 14.81 -11.16 -3.05
C ILE A 12 15.33 -11.32 -1.63
N ILE A 13 16.16 -12.33 -1.36
CA ILE A 13 16.75 -12.55 -0.03
C ILE A 13 17.61 -11.34 0.39
N GLU A 14 18.42 -10.81 -0.52
CA GLU A 14 19.22 -9.61 -0.26
C GLU A 14 18.34 -8.41 0.11
N GLN A 15 17.25 -8.20 -0.64
CA GLN A 15 16.29 -7.13 -0.36
C GLN A 15 15.60 -7.30 0.99
N ILE A 16 15.27 -8.53 1.39
CA ILE A 16 14.71 -8.84 2.71
C ILE A 16 15.73 -8.49 3.79
N ASN A 17 16.98 -8.92 3.65
CA ASN A 17 18.03 -8.65 4.62
C ASN A 17 18.27 -7.14 4.76
N GLU A 18 18.27 -6.39 3.66
CA GLU A 18 18.37 -4.93 3.71
C GLU A 18 17.22 -4.29 4.52
N VAL A 19 16.00 -4.83 4.43
CA VAL A 19 14.86 -4.35 5.22
C VAL A 19 15.03 -4.66 6.71
N LEU A 20 15.51 -5.86 7.04
CA LEU A 20 15.63 -6.34 8.43
C LEU A 20 16.86 -5.76 9.16
N ASP A 21 17.93 -5.46 8.43
CA ASP A 21 19.18 -4.95 8.98
C ASP A 21 19.23 -3.42 8.93
N THR A 22 19.84 -2.86 7.88
CA THR A 22 20.15 -1.43 7.79
C THR A 22 18.92 -0.55 7.53
N GLY A 23 17.88 -1.13 6.92
CA GLY A 23 16.64 -0.45 6.55
C GLY A 23 15.54 -0.50 7.62
N ALA A 24 15.70 -1.26 8.70
CA ALA A 24 14.62 -1.53 9.65
C ALA A 24 14.13 -0.26 10.34
N PHE A 25 15.04 0.57 10.83
CA PHE A 25 14.71 1.82 11.50
C PHE A 25 13.95 2.79 10.57
N ILE A 26 14.45 3.00 9.35
CA ILE A 26 13.79 3.86 8.36
C ILE A 26 12.41 3.33 8.01
N THR A 27 12.29 2.01 7.81
CA THR A 27 11.02 1.33 7.51
C THR A 27 10.02 1.55 8.64
N ALA A 28 10.43 1.38 9.90
CA ALA A 28 9.58 1.61 11.06
C ALA A 28 9.14 3.07 11.19
N VAL A 29 10.06 4.02 11.04
CA VAL A 29 9.76 5.47 11.12
C VAL A 29 8.78 5.89 10.03
N VAL A 30 9.01 5.48 8.78
CA VAL A 30 8.12 5.79 7.65
C VAL A 30 6.75 5.17 7.87
N THR A 31 6.69 3.91 8.32
CA THR A 31 5.44 3.23 8.67
C THR A 31 4.68 4.02 9.73
N PHE A 32 5.34 4.43 10.81
CA PHE A 32 4.72 5.21 11.88
C PHE A 32 4.18 6.57 11.40
N MET A 33 4.95 7.29 10.57
CA MET A 33 4.49 8.56 9.99
C MET A 33 3.24 8.38 9.14
N ILE A 34 3.25 7.37 8.25
CA ILE A 34 2.09 7.07 7.40
C ILE A 34 0.90 6.66 8.27
N PHE A 35 1.12 5.84 9.31
CA PHE A 35 0.08 5.39 10.23
C PHE A 35 -0.59 6.57 10.95
N ALA A 36 0.19 7.51 11.47
CA ALA A 36 -0.32 8.71 12.13
C ALA A 36 -1.18 9.56 11.18
N ILE A 37 -0.72 9.75 9.93
CA ILE A 37 -1.49 10.46 8.89
C ILE A 37 -2.79 9.71 8.58
N ASN A 38 -2.73 8.38 8.45
CA ASN A 38 -3.89 7.53 8.18
C ASN A 38 -4.97 7.68 9.26
N ILE A 39 -4.58 7.67 10.54
CA ILE A 39 -5.50 7.88 11.65
C ILE A 39 -6.15 9.26 11.56
N ALA A 40 -5.36 10.31 11.36
CA ALA A 40 -5.87 11.68 11.29
C ALA A 40 -6.87 11.86 10.14
N LEU A 41 -6.55 11.34 8.95
CA LEU A 41 -7.43 11.40 7.77
C LEU A 41 -8.69 10.55 7.94
N THR A 42 -8.57 9.36 8.55
CA THR A 42 -9.73 8.51 8.84
C THR A 42 -10.68 9.19 9.81
N PHE A 43 -10.14 9.78 10.89
CA PHE A 43 -10.93 10.55 11.85
C PHE A 43 -11.64 11.74 11.18
N LEU A 44 -10.93 12.48 10.32
CA LEU A 44 -11.49 13.60 9.56
C LEU A 44 -12.61 13.13 8.60
N SER A 45 -12.39 12.04 7.87
CA SER A 45 -13.38 11.43 6.96
C SER A 45 -14.66 11.04 7.70
N TYR A 46 -14.51 10.39 8.86
CA TYR A 46 -15.66 9.96 9.66
C TYR A 46 -16.42 11.15 10.25
N THR A 47 -15.70 12.17 10.74
CA THR A 47 -16.30 13.38 11.32
C THR A 47 -17.11 14.16 10.29
N LEU A 48 -16.60 14.32 9.06
CA LEU A 48 -17.24 15.11 8.02
C LEU A 48 -18.34 14.35 7.27
N PHE A 49 -18.11 13.07 6.94
CA PHE A 49 -18.95 12.33 6.00
C PHE A 49 -19.63 11.11 6.61
N LYS A 50 -19.24 10.68 7.82
CA LYS A 50 -19.73 9.46 8.51
C LYS A 50 -19.68 8.21 7.62
N GLN A 51 -18.70 8.15 6.71
CA GLN A 51 -18.57 7.10 5.73
C GLN A 51 -17.10 6.74 5.50
N THR A 52 -16.86 5.46 5.21
CA THR A 52 -15.60 4.90 4.71
C THR A 52 -15.86 4.19 3.37
N THR A 53 -14.80 3.69 2.73
CA THR A 53 -14.91 3.02 1.43
C THR A 53 -15.64 1.67 1.54
N VAL A 54 -16.27 1.27 0.45
CA VAL A 54 -16.86 -0.06 0.23
C VAL A 54 -15.80 -1.13 0.47
N ASN A 55 -14.57 -0.92 0.00
CA ASN A 55 -13.46 -1.84 0.24
C ASN A 55 -13.21 -2.04 1.75
N ASN A 56 -13.09 -0.96 2.52
CA ASN A 56 -12.87 -1.03 3.97
C ASN A 56 -14.05 -1.69 4.69
N ASN A 57 -15.29 -1.41 4.27
CA ASN A 57 -16.48 -2.04 4.83
C ASN A 57 -16.51 -3.55 4.58
N ILE A 58 -16.14 -4.00 3.38
CA ILE A 58 -16.06 -5.43 3.04
C ILE A 58 -14.98 -6.10 3.87
N ILE A 59 -13.80 -5.50 4.01
CA ILE A 59 -12.71 -6.03 4.83
C ILE A 59 -13.15 -6.16 6.29
N SER A 60 -13.76 -5.11 6.86
CA SER A 60 -14.28 -5.13 8.23
C SER A 60 -15.33 -6.23 8.45
N MET A 61 -16.29 -6.35 7.51
CA MET A 61 -17.30 -7.41 7.56
C MET A 61 -16.66 -8.81 7.48
N LEU A 62 -15.72 -9.03 6.56
CA LEU A 62 -15.05 -10.34 6.43
C LEU A 62 -14.22 -10.67 7.66
N TYR A 63 -13.52 -9.69 8.21
CA TYR A 63 -12.71 -9.85 9.41
C TYR A 63 -13.56 -10.23 10.62
N SER A 64 -14.76 -9.64 10.78
CA SER A 64 -15.70 -10.02 11.84
C SER A 64 -16.16 -11.49 11.77
N LYS A 65 -16.17 -12.08 10.57
CA LYS A 65 -16.61 -13.47 10.34
C LYS A 65 -15.45 -14.46 10.35
N HIS A 66 -14.31 -14.09 9.80
CA HIS A 66 -13.16 -14.96 9.55
C HIS A 66 -11.82 -14.26 9.89
N PRO A 67 -11.60 -13.84 11.16
CA PRO A 67 -10.52 -12.92 11.52
C PRO A 67 -9.13 -13.43 11.17
N TYR A 68 -8.86 -14.73 11.37
CA TYR A 68 -7.54 -15.30 11.08
C TYR A 68 -7.23 -15.35 9.57
N ILE A 69 -8.18 -15.79 8.75
CA ILE A 69 -7.99 -15.92 7.30
C ILE A 69 -7.97 -14.53 6.66
N THR A 70 -8.91 -13.65 7.05
CA THR A 70 -8.92 -12.26 6.56
C THR A 70 -7.67 -11.52 7.01
N GLY A 71 -7.22 -11.69 8.25
CA GLY A 71 -5.97 -11.12 8.74
C GLY A 71 -4.75 -11.59 7.94
N LEU A 72 -4.62 -12.90 7.68
CA LEU A 72 -3.55 -13.45 6.83
C LEU A 72 -3.56 -12.84 5.43
N ILE A 73 -4.74 -12.72 4.81
CA ILE A 73 -4.88 -12.15 3.47
C ILE A 73 -4.50 -10.66 3.49
N VAL A 74 -5.12 -9.87 4.37
CA VAL A 74 -4.97 -8.41 4.40
C VAL A 74 -3.58 -7.98 4.85
N ILE A 75 -2.97 -8.70 5.80
CA ILE A 75 -1.65 -8.33 6.34
C ILE A 75 -0.53 -8.83 5.42
N LEU A 76 -0.62 -10.05 4.88
CA LEU A 76 0.52 -10.66 4.18
C LEU A 76 0.29 -10.78 2.67
N LEU A 77 -0.75 -11.49 2.25
CA LEU A 77 -0.91 -11.88 0.84
C LEU A 77 -1.26 -10.68 -0.05
N LEU A 78 -2.19 -9.84 0.39
CA LEU A 78 -2.70 -8.73 -0.39
C LEU A 78 -1.63 -7.65 -0.62
N PRO A 79 -0.89 -7.16 0.41
CA PRO A 79 0.22 -6.24 0.20
C PRO A 79 1.27 -6.80 -0.77
N PHE A 80 1.59 -8.08 -0.66
CA PHE A 80 2.56 -8.71 -1.55
C PHE A 80 2.09 -8.68 -3.01
N VAL A 81 0.83 -9.06 -3.26
CA VAL A 81 0.23 -9.04 -4.62
C VAL A 81 0.12 -7.62 -5.16
N GLU A 82 -0.37 -6.68 -4.35
CA GLU A 82 -0.55 -5.28 -4.76
C GLU A 82 0.78 -4.62 -5.11
N GLU A 83 1.81 -4.76 -4.28
CA GLU A 83 3.11 -4.15 -4.57
C GLU A 83 3.77 -4.80 -5.79
N ILE A 84 3.64 -6.10 -6.02
CA ILE A 84 4.13 -6.73 -7.26
C ILE A 84 3.39 -6.19 -8.48
N LEU A 85 2.07 -6.11 -8.43
CA LEU A 85 1.27 -5.59 -9.54
C LEU A 85 1.64 -4.14 -9.84
N PHE A 86 1.65 -3.27 -8.83
CA PHE A 86 1.83 -1.86 -9.04
C PHE A 86 3.29 -1.42 -9.20
N LYS A 87 4.26 -2.03 -8.49
CA LYS A 87 5.69 -1.67 -8.63
C LYS A 87 6.39 -2.49 -9.70
N ALA A 88 6.29 -3.82 -9.63
CA ALA A 88 7.06 -4.69 -10.54
C ALA A 88 6.46 -4.74 -11.95
N GLN A 89 5.13 -4.64 -12.08
CA GLN A 89 4.47 -4.61 -13.39
C GLN A 89 4.18 -3.18 -13.86
N ILE A 90 3.31 -2.43 -13.17
CA ILE A 90 2.84 -1.14 -13.68
C ILE A 90 3.96 -0.08 -13.66
N PHE A 91 4.59 0.15 -12.51
CA PHE A 91 5.64 1.15 -12.35
C PHE A 91 6.83 0.86 -13.26
N LYS A 92 7.36 -0.36 -13.24
CA LYS A 92 8.51 -0.74 -14.07
C LYS A 92 8.23 -0.62 -15.58
N ASN A 93 7.01 -0.93 -16.02
CA ASN A 93 6.67 -0.90 -17.46
C ASN A 93 6.18 0.47 -17.96
N THR A 94 5.90 1.43 -17.08
CA THR A 94 5.58 2.82 -17.44
C THR A 94 6.87 3.60 -17.77
N LYS A 95 7.59 3.14 -18.80
CA LYS A 95 8.94 3.63 -19.17
C LYS A 95 8.94 5.06 -19.72
N PHE A 96 7.85 5.49 -20.35
CA PHE A 96 7.73 6.84 -20.91
C PHE A 96 7.81 7.94 -19.84
N LEU A 97 7.65 7.60 -18.56
CA LEU A 97 7.78 8.52 -17.42
C LEU A 97 9.09 8.34 -16.62
N ASP A 98 10.07 7.57 -17.11
CA ASP A 98 11.30 7.30 -16.35
C ASP A 98 12.11 8.58 -16.06
N ASN A 99 12.05 9.56 -16.96
CA ASN A 99 12.65 10.88 -16.79
C ASN A 99 11.82 11.82 -15.90
N HIS A 100 10.58 11.44 -15.57
CA HIS A 100 9.63 12.24 -14.79
C HIS A 100 9.17 11.50 -13.54
N LYS A 101 10.12 11.08 -12.70
CA LYS A 101 9.89 10.24 -11.52
C LYS A 101 8.78 10.77 -10.59
N VAL A 102 8.69 12.08 -10.38
CA VAL A 102 7.62 12.70 -9.56
C VAL A 102 6.24 12.49 -10.20
N ILE A 103 6.11 12.78 -11.49
CA ILE A 103 4.86 12.59 -12.24
C ILE A 103 4.48 11.09 -12.25
N LYS A 104 5.47 10.22 -12.49
CA LYS A 104 5.29 8.76 -12.44
C LYS A 104 4.74 8.28 -11.10
N THR A 105 5.31 8.77 -10.00
CA THR A 105 4.85 8.49 -8.63
C THR A 105 3.40 8.91 -8.42
N ILE A 106 3.04 10.12 -8.85
CA ILE A 106 1.68 10.66 -8.66
C ILE A 106 0.66 9.88 -9.49
N ILE A 107 0.95 9.63 -10.77
CA ILE A 107 0.02 8.91 -11.67
C ILE A 107 -0.26 7.49 -11.15
N ILE A 108 0.77 6.79 -10.69
CA ILE A 108 0.61 5.42 -10.18
C ILE A 108 -0.10 5.42 -8.84
N ALA A 109 0.15 6.41 -7.98
CA ALA A 109 -0.59 6.57 -6.73
C ALA A 109 -2.08 6.89 -6.98
N LEU A 110 -2.39 7.71 -7.98
CA LEU A 110 -3.76 7.98 -8.40
C LEU A 110 -4.44 6.70 -8.91
N LEU A 111 -3.75 5.91 -9.74
CA LEU A 111 -4.27 4.64 -10.23
C LEU A 111 -4.58 3.66 -9.08
N PHE A 112 -3.69 3.57 -8.09
CA PHE A 112 -3.89 2.75 -6.89
C PHE A 112 -5.12 3.18 -6.10
N ALA A 113 -5.28 4.50 -5.88
CA ALA A 113 -6.43 5.05 -5.19
C ALA A 113 -7.75 4.83 -5.96
N CYS A 114 -7.73 4.95 -7.30
CA CYS A 114 -8.89 4.65 -8.14
C CYS A 114 -9.31 3.18 -8.02
N PHE A 115 -8.36 2.25 -7.90
CA PHE A 115 -8.67 0.82 -7.73
C PHE A 115 -9.40 0.56 -6.40
N HIS A 116 -9.01 1.28 -5.34
CA HIS A 116 -9.60 1.15 -4.01
C HIS A 116 -10.94 1.85 -3.83
N CYS A 117 -11.25 2.82 -4.69
CA CYS A 117 -12.47 3.62 -4.66
C CYS A 117 -13.34 3.43 -5.93
N ILE A 118 -13.17 2.33 -6.67
CA ILE A 118 -13.79 2.17 -7.99
C ILE A 118 -15.33 2.23 -7.91
N THR A 119 -15.92 1.61 -6.88
CA THR A 119 -17.37 1.61 -6.66
C THR A 119 -17.88 3.03 -6.41
N GLU A 120 -17.19 3.81 -5.62
CA GLU A 120 -17.54 5.19 -5.29
C GLU A 120 -17.34 6.13 -6.46
N ILE A 121 -16.30 5.92 -7.27
CA ILE A 121 -16.08 6.67 -8.50
C ILE A 121 -17.24 6.42 -9.48
N VAL A 122 -17.62 5.17 -9.71
CA VAL A 122 -18.71 4.80 -10.63
C VAL A 122 -20.06 5.31 -10.13
N THR A 123 -20.27 5.35 -8.82
CA THR A 123 -21.52 5.85 -8.20
C THR A 123 -21.50 7.35 -7.90
N LEU A 124 -20.44 8.06 -8.29
CA LEU A 124 -20.23 9.49 -8.03
C LEU A 124 -20.33 9.86 -6.53
N ASN A 125 -19.94 8.94 -5.65
CA ASN A 125 -19.96 9.15 -4.22
C ASN A 125 -18.71 9.91 -3.74
N TYR A 126 -18.81 11.24 -3.69
CA TYR A 126 -17.71 12.11 -3.27
C TYR A 126 -17.34 11.98 -1.77
N LYS A 127 -18.15 11.31 -0.94
CA LYS A 127 -17.94 11.21 0.51
C LYS A 127 -16.67 10.45 0.89
N VAL A 128 -16.06 9.72 -0.04
CA VAL A 128 -14.79 9.00 0.18
C VAL A 128 -13.56 9.77 -0.30
N ILE A 129 -13.70 11.05 -0.67
CA ILE A 129 -12.58 11.85 -1.19
C ILE A 129 -11.38 11.87 -0.24
N ILE A 130 -11.62 11.93 1.07
CA ILE A 130 -10.55 11.90 2.08
C ILE A 130 -9.85 10.53 2.12
N SER A 131 -10.61 9.44 1.96
CA SER A 131 -10.04 8.09 1.83
C SER A 131 -9.19 7.97 0.56
N MET A 132 -9.65 8.56 -0.55
CA MET A 132 -8.91 8.59 -1.80
C MET A 132 -7.59 9.38 -1.65
N ILE A 133 -7.61 10.54 -0.99
CA ILE A 133 -6.39 11.30 -0.65
C ILE A 133 -5.44 10.45 0.19
N ASN A 134 -5.96 9.71 1.17
CA ASN A 134 -5.16 8.84 2.02
C ASN A 134 -4.45 7.74 1.21
N TYR A 135 -5.14 7.08 0.28
CA TYR A 135 -4.52 6.11 -0.64
C TYR A 135 -3.46 6.75 -1.55
N ILE A 136 -3.70 7.96 -2.08
CA ILE A 136 -2.73 8.68 -2.90
C ILE A 136 -1.47 8.99 -2.08
N LEU A 137 -1.62 9.47 -0.84
CA LEU A 137 -0.49 9.80 0.04
C LEU A 137 0.32 8.56 0.37
N PHE A 138 -0.34 7.50 0.84
CA PHE A 138 0.30 6.22 1.12
C PHE A 138 1.12 5.74 -0.08
N TYR A 139 0.49 5.66 -1.25
CA TYR A 139 1.14 5.07 -2.41
C TYR A 139 2.22 5.98 -3.02
N SER A 140 2.10 7.30 -2.87
CA SER A 140 3.14 8.26 -3.25
C SER A 140 4.40 8.12 -2.39
N ILE A 141 4.22 7.94 -1.08
CA ILE A 141 5.33 7.72 -0.15
C ILE A 141 6.01 6.38 -0.45
N THR A 142 5.26 5.29 -0.61
CA THR A 142 5.86 3.97 -0.91
C THR A 142 6.51 3.93 -2.30
N ASN A 143 5.97 4.62 -3.31
CA ASN A 143 6.64 4.83 -4.61
C ASN A 143 7.99 5.56 -4.43
N THR A 144 8.03 6.59 -3.59
CA THR A 144 9.25 7.34 -3.33
C THR A 144 10.29 6.48 -2.62
N ILE A 145 9.88 5.70 -1.60
CA ILE A 145 10.76 4.74 -0.92
C ILE A 145 11.30 3.73 -1.92
N TYR A 146 10.46 3.12 -2.73
CA TYR A 146 10.85 2.16 -3.77
C TYR A 146 11.95 2.73 -4.69
N ILE A 147 11.79 3.96 -5.18
CA ILE A 147 12.81 4.62 -6.02
C ILE A 147 14.10 4.89 -5.25
N ARG A 148 13.99 5.39 -4.01
CA ARG A 148 15.14 5.79 -3.17
C ARG A 148 15.93 4.58 -2.65
N SER A 149 15.28 3.43 -2.51
CA SER A 149 15.91 2.17 -2.13
C SER A 149 16.38 1.35 -3.33
N ASN A 150 16.78 2.01 -4.42
CA ASN A 150 17.25 1.36 -5.64
C ASN A 150 16.30 0.26 -6.16
N TYR A 151 15.00 0.52 -6.11
CA TYR A 151 13.94 -0.41 -6.52
C TYR A 151 13.87 -1.71 -5.70
N ASN A 152 14.29 -1.67 -4.43
CA ASN A 152 13.99 -2.73 -3.45
C ASN A 152 12.47 -2.75 -3.18
N ILE A 153 11.78 -3.81 -3.66
CA ILE A 153 10.32 -3.98 -3.52
C ILE A 153 9.92 -4.48 -2.13
N MET A 154 10.85 -5.08 -1.38
CA MET A 154 10.56 -5.57 -0.04
C MET A 154 10.34 -4.43 0.96
N LYS A 155 10.92 -3.24 0.74
CA LYS A 155 10.64 -2.06 1.57
C LYS A 155 9.17 -1.61 1.51
N PRO A 156 8.59 -1.28 0.34
CA PRO A 156 7.18 -0.92 0.28
C PRO A 156 6.26 -2.06 0.72
N ILE A 157 6.61 -3.33 0.44
CA ILE A 157 5.87 -4.50 0.96
C ILE A 157 5.85 -4.50 2.48
N ALA A 158 7.01 -4.39 3.13
CA ALA A 158 7.10 -4.39 4.59
C ALA A 158 6.32 -3.23 5.22
N ILE A 159 6.45 -2.02 4.68
CA ILE A 159 5.68 -0.85 5.13
C ILE A 159 4.17 -1.13 5.03
N HIS A 160 3.71 -1.68 3.91
CA HIS A 160 2.30 -1.98 3.67
C HIS A 160 1.78 -3.08 4.63
N MET A 161 2.52 -4.18 4.79
CA MET A 161 2.19 -5.25 5.74
C MET A 161 2.07 -4.71 7.17
N LEU A 162 3.03 -3.88 7.61
CA LEU A 162 3.03 -3.28 8.94
C LEU A 162 1.86 -2.31 9.12
N LEU A 163 1.55 -1.48 8.12
CA LEU A 163 0.40 -0.58 8.17
C LEU A 163 -0.92 -1.34 8.29
N ASN A 164 -1.09 -2.42 7.51
CA ASN A 164 -2.29 -3.24 7.58
C ASN A 164 -2.40 -3.96 8.92
N ALA A 165 -1.28 -4.45 9.47
CA ALA A 165 -1.25 -5.04 10.80
C ALA A 165 -1.66 -4.02 11.88
N LEU A 166 -1.05 -2.82 11.88
CA LEU A 166 -1.39 -1.75 12.82
C LEU A 166 -2.85 -1.32 12.70
N SER A 167 -3.35 -1.16 11.47
CA SER A 167 -4.74 -0.78 11.19
C SER A 167 -5.74 -1.82 11.71
N LEU A 168 -5.46 -3.11 11.53
CA LEU A 168 -6.31 -4.18 12.07
C LEU A 168 -6.27 -4.23 13.60
N ILE A 169 -5.09 -4.04 14.21
CA ILE A 169 -4.93 -4.04 15.67
C ILE A 169 -5.77 -2.93 16.33
N ILE A 170 -5.81 -1.74 15.75
CA ILE A 170 -6.62 -0.63 16.30
C ILE A 170 -8.12 -0.72 15.95
N SER A 171 -8.48 -1.61 15.03
CA SER A 171 -9.87 -1.84 14.61
C SER A 171 -10.53 -3.00 15.35
N LEU A 172 -9.76 -3.73 16.17
CA LEU A 172 -10.21 -4.70 17.17
C LEU A 172 -10.75 -3.98 18.42
#